data_AF-A0A3P7QWV3-F1
#
_entry.id   AF-A0A3P7QWV3-F1
#
_cell.length_a   1.000
_cell.length_b   1.000
_cell.length_c   1.000
_cell.angle_alpha   90.00
_cell.angle_beta   90.00
_cell.angle_gamma   90.00
#
_symmetry.space_group_name_H-M   'P 1'
#
loop_
_entity.id
_entity.type
_entity.pdbx_description
1 polymer ?
#
loop_
_entity_poly.entity_id
_entity_poly.type
_entity_poly.pdbx_seq_one_letter_code
_entity_poly.pdbx_strand_id
1 'polypeptide(L)'
;MRVDLYDDSESPELTGIVIAHLLAEPKEKLLARSGRVIFVADTALAMGIRDIDGNPPISLRSLRFLVEATGRTRLSHLVPEFMRLPYSAFNQIGSKF
;
A
#
# COMPACT_ATOMS: atom_id res chain seq x y z
N MET A 1 17.60 -2.15 -5.67
CA MET A 1 17.22 -0.94 -6.42
C MET A 1 17.48 0.23 -5.49
N ARG A 2 17.71 1.46 -5.96
CA ARG A 2 17.75 2.62 -5.05
C ARG A 2 16.30 3.08 -4.94
N VAL A 3 15.75 3.17 -3.72
CA VAL A 3 14.38 3.66 -3.52
C VAL A 3 14.45 5.17 -3.59
N ASP A 4 14.14 5.72 -4.76
CA ASP A 4 14.07 7.16 -4.95
C ASP A 4 12.60 7.56 -4.75
N LEU A 5 12.33 8.22 -3.61
CA LEU A 5 10.98 8.51 -3.10
C LEU A 5 10.06 9.26 -4.07
N TYR A 6 10.62 9.84 -5.14
CA TYR A 6 9.91 10.59 -6.16
C TYR A 6 9.51 9.74 -7.38
N ASP A 7 10.32 8.74 -7.75
CA ASP A 7 10.04 7.84 -8.88
C ASP A 7 9.26 6.59 -8.44
N ASP A 8 9.43 6.17 -7.18
CA ASP A 8 8.77 4.98 -6.61
C ASP A 8 7.46 5.32 -5.86
N SER A 9 7.00 6.59 -5.90
CA SER A 9 5.74 7.00 -5.28
C SER A 9 4.55 6.73 -6.19
N GLU A 10 3.41 6.39 -5.59
CA GLU A 10 2.13 6.25 -6.30
C GLU A 10 1.73 7.55 -6.99
N SER A 11 1.13 7.46 -8.18
CA SER A 11 0.60 8.63 -8.86
C SER A 11 -0.62 9.18 -8.10
N PRO A 12 -0.82 10.52 -8.10
CA PRO A 12 -1.99 11.13 -7.46
C PRO A 12 -3.31 10.66 -8.10
N GLU A 13 -3.31 10.32 -9.38
CA GLU A 13 -4.46 9.77 -10.11
C GLU A 13 -4.93 8.43 -9.54
N LEU A 14 -4.01 7.56 -9.11
CA LEU A 14 -4.35 6.27 -8.50
C LEU A 14 -5.27 6.43 -7.29
N THR A 15 -5.02 7.46 -6.47
CA THR A 15 -5.86 7.76 -5.30
C THR A 15 -7.29 8.06 -5.71
N GLY A 16 -7.48 8.88 -6.74
CA GLY A 16 -8.81 9.19 -7.28
C GLY A 16 -9.53 7.95 -7.83
N ILE A 17 -8.81 7.10 -8.56
CA ILE A 17 -9.35 5.86 -9.13
C ILE A 17 -9.82 4.90 -8.03
N VAL A 18 -9.02 4.74 -6.97
CA VAL A 18 -9.37 3.90 -5.82
C VAL A 18 -10.60 4.43 -5.09
N ILE A 19 -10.69 5.75 -4.88
CA ILE A 19 -11.88 6.37 -4.25
C ILE A 19 -13.13 6.13 -5.11
N ALA A 20 -13.02 6.30 -6.42
CA ALA A 20 -14.13 6.04 -7.35
C ALA A 20 -14.58 4.57 -7.31
N HIS A 21 -13.64 3.62 -7.25
CA HIS A 21 -13.95 2.20 -7.10
C HIS A 21 -14.61 1.87 -5.77
N LEU A 22 -14.13 2.46 -4.67
CA LEU A 22 -14.76 2.30 -3.36
C LEU A 22 -16.21 2.79 -3.40
N LEU A 23 -16.46 3.98 -3.95
CA LEU A 23 -17.81 4.54 -4.08
C LEU A 23 -18.75 3.70 -4.95
N ALA A 24 -18.20 2.91 -5.89
CA ALA A 24 -18.96 1.97 -6.71
C ALA A 24 -19.27 0.64 -6.01
N GLU A 25 -18.65 0.33 -4.85
CA GLU A 25 -18.97 -0.87 -4.09
C GLU A 25 -20.40 -0.80 -3.49
N PRO A 26 -21.06 -1.96 -3.28
CA PRO A 26 -22.33 -2.01 -2.55
C PRO A 26 -22.23 -1.34 -1.17
N LYS A 27 -23.30 -0.65 -0.77
CA LYS A 27 -23.35 0.14 0.46
C LYS A 27 -22.97 -0.69 1.69
N GLU A 28 -23.33 -1.97 1.72
CA GLU A 28 -23.02 -2.88 2.83
C GLU A 28 -21.51 -3.08 2.98
N LYS A 29 -20.78 -3.24 1.87
CA LYS A 29 -19.32 -3.40 1.88
C LYS A 29 -18.60 -2.11 2.27
N LEU A 30 -19.10 -0.98 1.79
CA LEU A 30 -18.60 0.34 2.18
C LEU A 30 -18.75 0.58 3.68
N LEU A 31 -19.95 0.33 4.22
CA LEU A 31 -20.23 0.51 5.64
C LEU A 31 -19.44 -0.46 6.53
N ALA A 32 -19.18 -1.68 6.08
CA ALA A 32 -18.35 -2.65 6.80
C ALA A 32 -16.88 -2.18 6.99
N ARG A 33 -16.42 -1.24 6.16
CA ARG A 33 -15.09 -0.63 6.26
C ARG A 33 -15.09 0.75 6.89
N SER A 34 -16.26 1.28 7.27
CA SER A 34 -16.39 2.60 7.87
C SER A 34 -15.55 2.73 9.15
N GLY A 35 -14.94 3.89 9.34
CA GLY A 35 -14.07 4.19 10.48
C GLY A 35 -12.67 3.55 10.42
N ARG A 36 -12.30 2.85 9.35
CA ARG A 36 -10.96 2.28 9.17
C ARG A 36 -10.08 3.20 8.34
N VAL A 37 -8.81 3.32 8.73
CA VAL A 37 -7.75 3.89 7.89
C VAL A 37 -7.26 2.80 6.95
N ILE A 38 -7.28 3.07 5.66
CA ILE A 38 -6.83 2.15 4.60
C ILE A 38 -5.70 2.79 3.80
N PHE A 39 -4.75 1.98 3.35
CA PHE A 39 -3.73 2.44 2.41
C PHE A 39 -4.26 2.29 0.98
N VAL A 40 -4.02 3.30 0.15
CA VAL A 40 -4.45 3.33 -1.25
C VAL A 40 -3.80 2.19 -2.03
N ALA A 41 -2.47 2.05 -1.97
CA ALA A 41 -1.70 0.95 -2.55
C ALA A 41 -2.30 -0.42 -2.27
N ASP A 42 -2.62 -0.70 -1.00
CA ASP A 42 -3.14 -1.99 -0.60
C ASP A 42 -4.54 -2.26 -1.13
N THR A 43 -5.36 -1.21 -1.18
CA THR A 43 -6.72 -1.27 -1.69
C THR A 43 -6.70 -1.48 -3.20
N ALA A 44 -5.85 -0.75 -3.92
CA ALA A 44 -5.61 -0.92 -5.35
C ALA A 44 -5.15 -2.36 -5.65
N LEU A 45 -4.14 -2.87 -4.93
CA LEU A 45 -3.68 -4.25 -5.08
C LEU A 45 -4.79 -5.28 -4.82
N ALA A 46 -5.61 -5.07 -3.78
CA ALA A 46 -6.71 -5.97 -3.46
C ALA A 46 -7.83 -5.95 -4.52
N MET A 47 -8.02 -4.82 -5.19
CA MET A 47 -8.97 -4.65 -6.29
C MET A 47 -8.39 -5.01 -7.67
N GLY A 48 -7.07 -5.28 -7.75
CA GLY A 48 -6.37 -5.52 -9.02
C GLY A 48 -6.16 -4.26 -9.87
N ILE A 49 -6.27 -3.08 -9.26
CA ILE A 49 -6.03 -1.79 -9.91
C ILE A 49 -4.52 -1.56 -10.01
N ARG A 50 -4.07 -1.14 -11.18
CA ARG A 50 -2.68 -0.76 -11.47
C ARG A 50 -2.57 0.75 -11.53
N ASP A 51 -1.36 1.24 -11.31
CA ASP A 51 -1.06 2.66 -11.47
C ASP A 51 -1.05 3.06 -12.96
N ILE A 52 -0.96 4.36 -13.24
CA ILE A 52 -0.98 4.94 -14.60
C ILE A 52 0.12 4.37 -15.50
N ASP A 53 1.25 3.97 -14.92
CA ASP A 53 2.38 3.36 -15.62
C ASP A 53 2.19 1.86 -15.88
N GLY A 54 1.06 1.29 -15.48
CA GLY A 54 0.75 -0.14 -15.62
C GLY A 54 1.44 -1.05 -14.60
N ASN A 55 2.26 -0.47 -13.72
CA ASN A 55 2.91 -1.15 -12.61
C ASN A 55 1.96 -1.30 -11.41
N PRO A 56 2.12 -2.37 -10.60
CA PRO A 56 1.39 -2.49 -9.35
C PRO A 56 1.91 -1.44 -8.33
N PRO A 57 1.02 -0.78 -7.58
CA PRO A 57 1.44 0.20 -6.59
C PRO A 57 2.24 -0.44 -5.46
N ILE A 58 3.22 0.30 -4.94
CA ILE A 58 4.08 -0.16 -3.85
C ILE A 58 3.34 -0.02 -2.51
N SER A 59 3.06 -1.15 -1.87
CA SER A 59 2.48 -1.15 -0.53
C SER A 59 3.49 -0.72 0.52
N LEU A 60 3.15 0.31 1.30
CA LEU A 60 3.92 0.74 2.48
C LEU A 60 4.04 -0.34 3.56
N ARG A 61 3.18 -1.37 3.52
CA ARG A 61 3.23 -2.52 4.44
C ARG A 61 4.13 -3.64 3.93
N SER A 62 4.68 -3.56 2.71
CA SER A 62 5.57 -4.57 2.14
C SER A 62 6.85 -4.69 2.96
N LEU A 63 7.15 -5.88 3.48
CA LEU A 63 8.40 -6.11 4.20
C LEU A 63 9.63 -5.90 3.31
N ARG A 64 9.50 -6.22 2.01
CA ARG A 64 10.58 -6.00 1.05
C ARG A 64 10.90 -4.51 0.93
N PHE A 65 9.87 -3.67 0.80
CA PHE A 65 10.03 -2.20 0.76
C PHE A 65 10.66 -1.68 2.05
N LEU A 66 10.19 -2.13 3.22
CA LEU A 66 10.74 -1.69 4.50
C LEU A 66 12.20 -2.10 4.70
N VAL A 67 12.57 -3.33 4.34
CA VAL A 67 13.96 -3.79 4.42
C VAL A 67 14.84 -3.01 3.45
N GLU A 68 14.35 -2.69 2.26
CA GLU A 68 15.07 -1.88 1.28
C GLU A 68 15.26 -0.44 1.76
N ALA A 69 14.23 0.16 2.38
CA ALA A 69 14.30 1.49 3.00
C ALA A 69 15.32 1.56 4.16
N THR A 70 15.62 0.44 4.84
CA THR A 70 16.70 0.39 5.85
C THR A 70 18.11 0.26 5.25
N GLY A 71 18.25 0.30 3.92
CA GLY A 71 19.53 0.18 3.21
C GLY A 71 20.03 -1.26 3.04
N ARG A 72 19.25 -2.28 3.45
CA ARG A 72 19.64 -3.70 3.40
C ARG A 72 19.11 -4.40 2.14
N THR A 73 19.47 -3.88 0.96
CA THR A 73 19.01 -4.37 -0.36
C THR A 73 19.26 -5.86 -0.60
N ARG A 74 20.34 -6.45 -0.07
CA ARG A 74 20.58 -7.91 -0.19
C ARG A 74 19.54 -8.76 0.53
N LEU A 75 19.04 -8.28 1.67
CA LEU A 75 18.03 -9.00 2.44
C LEU A 75 16.64 -8.81 1.84
N SER A 76 16.38 -7.70 1.14
CA SER A 76 15.08 -7.46 0.52
C SER A 76 14.78 -8.50 -0.58
N HIS A 77 15.79 -9.01 -1.28
CA HIS A 77 15.65 -10.10 -2.26
C HIS A 77 15.25 -11.45 -1.64
N LEU A 78 15.50 -11.66 -0.35
CA LEU A 78 15.11 -12.88 0.37
C LEU A 78 13.69 -12.78 0.93
N VAL A 79 13.13 -11.57 0.99
CA VAL A 79 11.79 -11.33 1.52
C VAL A 79 10.76 -11.60 0.42
N PRO A 80 9.81 -12.53 0.64
CA PRO A 80 8.75 -12.76 -0.33
C PRO A 80 7.83 -11.55 -0.48
N GLU A 81 7.44 -11.24 -1.72
CA GLU A 81 6.57 -10.09 -2.03
C GLU A 81 5.17 -10.17 -1.39
N PHE A 82 4.72 -11.38 -1.03
CA PHE A 82 3.43 -11.57 -0.36
C PHE A 82 3.48 -11.20 1.13
N MET A 83 4.66 -11.06 1.74
CA MET A 83 4.77 -10.74 3.16
C MET A 83 4.52 -9.26 3.40
N ARG A 84 3.40 -8.96 4.06
CA ARG A 84 2.97 -7.61 4.44
C ARG A 84 2.80 -7.52 5.95
N LEU A 85 3.14 -6.37 6.51
CA LEU A 85 2.87 -6.09 7.91
C LEU A 85 1.36 -6.03 8.18
N PRO A 86 0.89 -6.57 9.30
CA PRO A 86 -0.49 -6.38 9.73
C PRO A 86 -0.74 -4.93 10.13
N TYR A 87 -1.97 -4.43 9.96
CA TYR A 87 -2.36 -3.08 10.37
C TYR A 87 -2.11 -2.80 11.85
N SER A 88 -2.19 -3.83 12.71
CA SER A 88 -1.89 -3.71 14.14
C SER A 88 -0.45 -3.26 14.44
N ALA A 89 0.51 -3.63 13.60
CA ALA A 89 1.91 -3.18 13.75
C ALA A 89 2.04 -1.66 13.54
N PHE A 90 1.25 -1.09 12.63
CA PHE A 90 1.22 0.36 12.39
C PHE A 90 0.49 1.12 13.50
N ASN A 91 -0.57 0.56 14.09
CA ASN A 91 -1.26 1.19 15.22
C ASN A 91 -0.32 1.42 16.42
N GLN A 92 0.65 0.51 16.64
CA GLN A 92 1.65 0.68 17.70
C GLN A 92 2.69 1.76 17.39
N ILE A 93 3.02 1.95 16.11
CA ILE A 93 3.95 3.02 15.67
C ILE A 93 3.26 4.39 15.76
N GLY A 94 1.98 4.47 15.39
CA GLY A 94 1.16 5.68 15.43
C GLY A 94 0.74 6.12 16.84
N SER A 95 0.69 5.21 17.83
CA SER A 95 0.38 5.53 19.24
C SER A 95 1.37 6.49 19.91
N LYS A 96 2.49 6.83 19.24
CA LYS A 96 3.46 7.82 19.70
C LYS A 96 3.23 9.23 19.14
N PHE A 97 2.18 9.43 18.33
CA PHE A 97 1.78 10.73 17.78
C PHE A 97 0.35 11.08 18.19
#